data_AF-A0A9E0YTM6-F1
#
_entry.id   AF-A0A9E0YTM6-F1
#
_cell.length_a   1.000
_cell.length_b   1.000
_cell.length_c   1.000
_cell.angle_alpha   90.00
_cell.angle_beta   90.00
_cell.angle_gamma   90.00
#
_symmetry.space_group_name_H-M   'P 1'
#
loop_
_entity.id
_entity.type
_entity.pdbx_description
1 polymer ?
#
loop_
_entity_poly.entity_id
_entity_poly.type
_entity_poly.pdbx_seq_one_letter_code
_entity_poly.pdbx_strand_id
1 'polypeptide(L)'
;MPSIMLDKPIANAPGLRILLISAFLVAAGLGSGSGNALSPPPPLPEDRLVAFYQATGGDDWFNNDGWLDPNIPICEWYGVTCRNNTDFGFIEIAEIALPDNNLTGTIGNGDAFDGDVFDIPAVAIDLSGNRIEGPLDRIPFWLGRVDLSRNLLTGPLPAARDGTIIGTPPPDFFSALGQLNLSSNGFEGAIPEDWERFEIQELDLSGNFLDGGLASAFAAIGELPASRIDVADNGFSGTVPPEITDLSLLEAVGLNLCWNALDADQEIDEWLAAHHVGGENWRDCQNRSRLPVDTAISGSWFAPERSGEGVSFHFLPGDSALLYSFGFDLDGNQMWMFEIGNVFETHIEWPGLMETRGDFGAGLRQSEESTALRVTGALRADRLGPETFQVEREFKDWRGCPPLEDSTEPGLEAPSVPPCPVSFLSDRLEHRQLTRLAGASCANRHPAQWLSGAWFGTDRSGEGFLIEVIPDGRAVVYWFTYMPDGSGRQAWMMGVGDIELASGQADPGQPVARIDVEKMVRPTGGEFGPGFDPAAIEREVWGRVRLEFFDEDGGEVAWESDTEAFGIGGHSLARLTRPRLAVCQ
;
A
#
# COMPACT_ATOMS: atom_id res chain seq x y z
N MET A 1 60.52 39.59 -52.21
CA MET A 1 59.07 39.71 -51.99
C MET A 1 58.86 39.95 -50.48
N PRO A 2 58.19 41.03 -50.05
CA PRO A 2 57.83 41.32 -48.65
C PRO A 2 56.48 40.63 -48.28
N SER A 3 55.86 40.75 -47.09
CA SER A 3 56.02 41.60 -45.89
C SER A 3 56.03 40.72 -44.61
N ILE A 4 56.21 41.14 -43.35
CA ILE A 4 56.09 42.44 -42.62
C ILE A 4 54.63 42.86 -42.28
N MET A 5 54.49 43.50 -41.10
CA MET A 5 53.29 43.96 -40.37
C MET A 5 52.16 44.63 -41.18
N LEU A 6 50.90 44.47 -40.73
CA LEU A 6 50.05 45.56 -40.20
C LEU A 6 48.75 45.04 -39.53
N ASP A 7 47.97 45.97 -38.96
CA ASP A 7 46.91 45.77 -37.96
C ASP A 7 45.49 45.37 -38.47
N LYS A 8 44.66 45.02 -37.48
CA LYS A 8 43.17 45.12 -37.37
C LYS A 8 42.47 46.07 -38.38
N PRO A 9 41.23 45.73 -38.84
CA PRO A 9 40.07 45.96 -37.95
C PRO A 9 38.88 44.97 -38.00
N ILE A 10 38.30 44.80 -36.81
CA ILE A 10 36.87 44.65 -36.44
C ILE A 10 35.86 44.41 -37.58
N ALA A 11 35.23 43.22 -37.58
CA ALA A 11 33.78 43.05 -37.72
C ALA A 11 33.36 41.60 -37.38
N ASN A 12 32.51 41.42 -36.36
CA ASN A 12 31.54 40.32 -36.22
C ASN A 12 30.64 40.60 -35.01
N ALA A 13 29.33 40.38 -35.14
CA ALA A 13 28.35 40.61 -34.09
C ALA A 13 27.84 39.26 -33.53
N PRO A 14 27.62 39.13 -32.21
CA PRO A 14 26.89 38.00 -31.66
C PRO A 14 25.39 38.15 -31.97
N GLY A 15 24.76 37.07 -32.43
CA GLY A 15 23.31 37.03 -32.60
C GLY A 15 22.61 36.95 -31.24
N LEU A 16 21.67 37.85 -30.98
CA LEU A 16 20.88 37.87 -29.76
C LEU A 16 19.87 36.70 -29.76
N ARG A 17 20.15 35.61 -29.04
CA ARG A 17 19.10 34.67 -28.62
C ARG A 17 18.37 35.27 -27.41
N ILE A 18 17.05 35.42 -27.54
CA ILE A 18 16.20 35.97 -26.49
C ILE A 18 15.87 34.84 -25.52
N LEU A 19 16.38 34.94 -24.29
CA LEU A 19 15.87 34.17 -23.15
C LEU A 19 14.57 34.82 -22.68
N LEU A 20 13.45 34.09 -22.81
CA LEU A 20 12.22 34.41 -22.11
C LEU A 20 12.30 33.80 -20.71
N ILE A 21 12.42 34.66 -19.71
CA ILE A 21 12.54 34.26 -18.30
C ILE A 21 11.16 34.31 -17.67
N SER A 22 10.59 33.14 -17.36
CA SER A 22 9.36 33.01 -16.57
C SER A 22 9.67 33.11 -15.08
N ALA A 23 9.98 34.31 -14.60
CA ALA A 23 10.24 34.53 -13.17
C ALA A 23 8.94 34.71 -12.38
N PHE A 24 8.60 33.73 -11.53
CA PHE A 24 7.66 33.95 -10.44
C PHE A 24 8.28 34.93 -9.43
N LEU A 25 7.55 35.99 -9.09
CA LEU A 25 8.08 37.14 -8.38
C LEU A 25 7.24 37.40 -7.12
N VAL A 26 7.70 36.87 -5.98
CA VAL A 26 7.06 37.08 -4.67
C VAL A 26 7.24 38.53 -4.24
N ALA A 27 6.24 39.37 -4.57
CA ALA A 27 6.28 40.81 -4.36
C ALA A 27 5.76 41.23 -2.98
N ALA A 28 6.51 40.94 -1.92
CA ALA A 28 6.26 41.51 -0.60
C ALA A 28 6.59 43.01 -0.57
N GLY A 29 5.62 43.87 -0.94
CA GLY A 29 5.84 45.32 -1.02
C GLY A 29 4.57 46.17 -1.00
N LEU A 30 4.39 46.98 0.06
CA LEU A 30 3.28 47.92 0.19
C LEU A 30 3.37 49.06 -0.84
N GLY A 31 2.46 49.09 -1.82
CA GLY A 31 2.39 50.17 -2.81
C GLY A 31 1.00 50.30 -3.45
N SER A 32 0.27 51.38 -3.16
CA SER A 32 -1.05 51.64 -3.73
C SER A 32 -0.96 52.14 -5.17
N GLY A 33 -1.25 51.29 -6.16
CA GLY A 33 -1.31 51.64 -7.58
C GLY A 33 -2.21 50.68 -8.36
N SER A 34 -3.15 51.21 -9.13
CA SER A 34 -4.17 50.42 -9.84
C SER A 34 -3.68 49.87 -11.19
N GLY A 35 -3.96 48.60 -11.48
CA GLY A 35 -4.07 48.12 -12.87
C GLY A 35 -3.17 46.95 -13.29
N ASN A 36 -3.07 45.89 -12.49
CA ASN A 36 -2.54 44.62 -13.00
C ASN A 36 -3.60 43.93 -13.86
N ALA A 37 -3.36 43.82 -15.17
CA ALA A 37 -3.94 42.74 -15.95
C ALA A 37 -3.19 41.46 -15.56
N LEU A 38 -3.90 40.48 -14.99
CA LEU A 38 -3.35 39.15 -14.77
C LEU A 38 -2.97 38.56 -16.13
N SER A 39 -1.81 37.89 -16.19
CA SER A 39 -1.47 37.04 -17.33
C SER A 39 -2.58 35.99 -17.53
N PRO A 40 -2.82 35.50 -18.76
CA PRO A 40 -3.63 34.30 -18.93
C PRO A 40 -3.00 33.17 -18.09
N PRO A 41 -3.82 32.31 -17.45
CA PRO A 41 -3.29 31.20 -16.68
C PRO A 41 -2.46 30.26 -17.57
N PRO A 42 -1.42 29.62 -17.04
CA PRO A 42 -0.65 28.64 -17.81
C PRO A 42 -1.58 27.48 -18.23
N PRO A 43 -1.39 26.90 -19.43
CA PRO A 43 -2.03 25.63 -19.76
C PRO A 43 -1.46 24.52 -18.86
N LEU A 44 -2.22 23.44 -18.69
CA LEU A 44 -1.70 22.21 -18.09
C LEU A 44 -0.55 21.66 -18.95
N PRO A 45 0.48 21.04 -18.35
CA PRO A 45 1.72 20.70 -19.05
C PRO A 45 1.61 19.37 -19.80
N GLU A 46 0.78 19.34 -20.83
CA GLU A 46 0.55 18.18 -21.71
C GLU A 46 1.88 17.54 -22.15
N ASP A 47 2.82 18.36 -22.66
CA ASP A 47 4.15 17.92 -23.09
C ASP A 47 4.94 17.14 -22.00
N ARG A 48 4.77 17.49 -20.72
CA ARG A 48 5.44 16.81 -19.59
C ARG A 48 4.77 15.48 -19.23
N LEU A 49 3.45 15.43 -19.24
CA LEU A 49 2.70 14.18 -19.05
C LEU A 49 3.00 13.18 -20.18
N VAL A 50 3.03 13.67 -21.43
CA VAL A 50 3.38 12.88 -22.63
C VAL A 50 4.82 12.35 -22.55
N ALA A 51 5.77 13.15 -22.05
CA ALA A 51 7.15 12.72 -21.84
C ALA A 51 7.27 11.67 -20.73
N PHE A 52 6.62 11.88 -19.58
CA PHE A 52 6.57 10.93 -18.47
C PHE A 52 5.95 9.57 -18.88
N TYR A 53 4.84 9.58 -19.62
CA TYR A 53 4.24 8.39 -20.22
C TYR A 53 5.25 7.61 -21.07
N GLN A 54 5.99 8.31 -21.95
CA GLN A 54 7.01 7.67 -22.80
C GLN A 54 8.22 7.17 -22.02
N ALA A 55 8.66 7.91 -21.00
CA ALA A 55 9.80 7.55 -20.16
C ALA A 55 9.55 6.31 -19.29
N THR A 56 8.29 6.05 -18.93
CA THR A 56 7.90 4.96 -18.00
C THR A 56 7.11 3.82 -18.64
N GLY A 57 7.10 3.74 -19.98
CA GLY A 57 6.54 2.60 -20.72
C GLY A 57 5.02 2.60 -20.82
N GLY A 58 4.40 3.76 -21.04
CA GLY A 58 2.94 3.97 -21.02
C GLY A 58 2.09 3.00 -21.84
N ASP A 59 2.60 2.49 -22.96
CA ASP A 59 1.90 1.52 -23.82
C ASP A 59 1.75 0.13 -23.15
N ASP A 60 2.55 -0.17 -22.12
CA ASP A 60 2.58 -1.43 -21.35
C ASP A 60 2.01 -1.26 -19.91
N TRP A 61 1.45 -0.10 -19.55
CA TRP A 61 0.76 0.09 -18.26
C TRP A 61 -0.50 -0.79 -18.15
N PHE A 62 -0.95 -1.10 -16.93
CA PHE A 62 -2.19 -1.88 -16.74
C PHE A 62 -3.47 -1.07 -17.04
N ASN A 63 -3.47 0.22 -16.76
CA ASN A 63 -4.45 1.19 -17.24
C ASN A 63 -3.74 2.48 -17.70
N ASN A 64 -4.06 2.91 -18.91
CA ASN A 64 -3.62 4.15 -19.54
C ASN A 64 -4.80 4.91 -20.21
N ASP A 65 -6.03 4.70 -19.73
CA ASP A 65 -7.23 5.26 -20.32
C ASP A 65 -7.14 6.80 -20.42
N GLY A 66 -7.47 7.34 -21.59
CA GLY A 66 -7.40 8.77 -21.90
C GLY A 66 -6.02 9.31 -22.28
N TRP A 67 -4.93 8.67 -21.85
CA TRP A 67 -3.57 9.16 -22.13
C TRP A 67 -3.30 9.19 -23.63
N LEU A 68 -2.66 10.27 -24.09
CA LEU A 68 -2.36 10.58 -25.49
C LEU A 68 -3.57 10.76 -26.43
N ASP A 69 -4.83 10.66 -25.99
CA ASP A 69 -5.99 10.97 -26.84
C ASP A 69 -6.26 12.49 -26.87
N PRO A 70 -6.06 13.18 -28.01
CA PRO A 70 -6.28 14.63 -28.12
C PRO A 70 -7.75 15.06 -28.04
N ASN A 71 -8.69 14.13 -27.87
CA ASN A 71 -10.11 14.39 -27.65
C ASN A 71 -10.51 14.30 -26.16
N ILE A 72 -9.67 13.71 -25.30
CA ILE A 72 -9.94 13.50 -23.87
C ILE A 72 -9.12 14.52 -23.06
N PRO A 73 -9.74 15.41 -22.28
CA PRO A 73 -9.03 16.37 -21.44
C PRO A 73 -8.07 15.71 -20.44
N ILE A 74 -6.95 16.35 -20.14
CA ILE A 74 -5.95 15.88 -19.15
C ILE A 74 -6.58 15.51 -17.79
N CYS A 75 -7.62 16.24 -17.37
CA CYS A 75 -8.35 15.99 -16.12
C CYS A 75 -9.34 14.81 -16.17
N GLU A 76 -9.39 14.11 -17.31
CA GLU A 76 -10.15 12.87 -17.56
C GLU A 76 -9.20 11.71 -17.92
N TRP A 77 -7.88 11.90 -17.86
CA TRP A 77 -6.88 10.83 -18.04
C TRP A 77 -6.79 10.00 -16.75
N TYR A 78 -6.61 8.68 -16.89
CA TYR A 78 -6.50 7.77 -15.75
C TYR A 78 -5.40 8.22 -14.78
N GLY A 79 -5.75 8.29 -13.49
CA GLY A 79 -4.84 8.73 -12.42
C GLY A 79 -4.64 10.25 -12.30
N VAL A 80 -5.13 11.09 -13.22
CA VAL A 80 -4.90 12.55 -13.18
C VAL A 80 -6.10 13.28 -12.59
N THR A 81 -5.99 13.74 -11.35
CA THR A 81 -7.02 14.56 -10.70
C THR A 81 -6.68 16.04 -10.81
N CYS A 82 -7.62 16.87 -11.28
CA CYS A 82 -7.49 18.32 -11.32
C CYS A 82 -8.35 19.01 -10.25
N ARG A 83 -7.93 20.21 -9.80
CA ARG A 83 -8.74 21.08 -8.93
C ARG A 83 -8.74 22.54 -9.40
N ASN A 84 -9.78 23.29 -9.02
CA ASN A 84 -9.78 24.75 -9.16
C ASN A 84 -8.94 25.36 -8.03
N ASN A 85 -7.77 25.92 -8.35
CA ASN A 85 -7.01 26.73 -7.43
C ASN A 85 -7.74 28.06 -7.19
N THR A 86 -8.31 28.24 -5.99
CA THR A 86 -9.10 29.43 -5.62
C THR A 86 -8.26 30.67 -5.38
N ASP A 87 -6.98 30.51 -5.04
CA ASP A 87 -6.08 31.62 -4.68
C ASP A 87 -5.49 32.32 -5.93
N PHE A 88 -5.27 31.56 -7.00
CA PHE A 88 -4.76 32.06 -8.29
C PHE A 88 -5.79 32.06 -9.43
N GLY A 89 -6.94 31.39 -9.26
CA GLY A 89 -8.07 31.44 -10.20
C GLY A 89 -7.89 30.60 -11.47
N PHE A 90 -7.22 29.47 -11.38
CA PHE A 90 -7.00 28.55 -12.52
C PHE A 90 -7.15 27.08 -12.13
N ILE A 91 -7.24 26.19 -13.13
CA ILE A 91 -7.24 24.73 -12.91
C ILE A 91 -5.79 24.24 -12.84
N GLU A 92 -5.47 23.50 -11.80
CA GLU A 92 -4.18 22.83 -11.61
C GLU A 92 -4.37 21.32 -11.46
N ILE A 93 -3.29 20.56 -11.66
CA ILE A 93 -3.27 19.14 -11.30
C ILE A 93 -3.20 19.08 -9.77
N ALA A 94 -4.20 18.48 -9.14
CA ALA A 94 -4.15 18.16 -7.72
C ALA A 94 -3.22 16.95 -7.52
N GLU A 95 -3.42 15.88 -8.29
CA GLU A 95 -2.77 14.60 -8.05
C GLU A 95 -2.49 13.83 -9.34
N ILE A 96 -1.36 13.13 -9.37
CA ILE A 96 -1.08 12.04 -10.31
C ILE A 96 -0.94 10.75 -9.48
N ALA A 97 -1.94 9.87 -9.58
CA ALA A 97 -1.97 8.59 -8.89
C ALA A 97 -1.97 7.45 -9.91
N LEU A 98 -0.82 6.78 -10.05
CA LEU A 98 -0.64 5.60 -10.89
C LEU A 98 -0.03 4.42 -10.09
N PRO A 99 -0.54 4.10 -8.88
CA PRO A 99 -0.02 2.99 -8.08
C PRO A 99 -0.27 1.64 -8.75
N ASP A 100 0.61 0.68 -8.52
CA ASP A 100 0.53 -0.73 -8.97
C ASP A 100 0.36 -0.91 -10.50
N ASN A 101 0.62 0.13 -11.30
CA ASN A 101 0.17 0.25 -12.69
C ASN A 101 1.20 -0.21 -13.76
N ASN A 102 2.23 -0.97 -13.36
CA ASN A 102 3.29 -1.52 -14.23
C ASN A 102 4.18 -0.46 -14.92
N LEU A 103 4.34 0.74 -14.33
CA LEU A 103 5.33 1.72 -14.78
C LEU A 103 6.74 1.13 -14.67
N THR A 104 7.58 1.41 -15.66
CA THR A 104 8.99 0.97 -15.74
C THR A 104 9.91 2.16 -15.99
N GLY A 105 11.17 1.95 -16.38
CA GLY A 105 12.09 3.03 -16.76
C GLY A 105 12.57 3.86 -15.57
N THR A 106 12.99 5.11 -15.82
CA THR A 106 13.66 5.96 -14.82
C THR A 106 12.97 7.32 -14.71
N ILE A 107 12.83 7.86 -13.49
CA ILE A 107 12.32 9.23 -13.23
C ILE A 107 13.39 10.08 -12.50
N GLY A 108 13.17 11.38 -12.36
CA GLY A 108 13.99 12.27 -11.52
C GLY A 108 15.37 12.67 -12.08
N ASN A 109 15.83 11.98 -13.12
CA ASN A 109 17.16 12.12 -13.74
C ASN A 109 17.13 12.94 -15.05
N GLY A 110 16.03 13.62 -15.34
CA GLY A 110 15.90 14.49 -16.51
C GLY A 110 16.56 15.86 -16.30
N ASP A 111 17.29 16.34 -17.32
CA ASP A 111 17.61 17.77 -17.48
C ASP A 111 16.30 18.58 -17.32
N ALA A 112 16.34 19.71 -16.59
CA ALA A 112 15.16 20.43 -16.05
C ALA A 112 14.21 21.11 -17.07
N PHE A 113 14.18 20.61 -18.30
CA PHE A 113 13.27 20.99 -19.38
C PHE A 113 12.78 19.80 -20.24
N ASP A 114 13.25 18.56 -20.02
CA ASP A 114 13.01 17.41 -20.91
C ASP A 114 11.81 16.53 -20.51
N GLY A 115 10.96 17.02 -19.61
CA GLY A 115 9.65 16.41 -19.31
C GLY A 115 9.61 15.42 -18.15
N ASP A 116 10.44 15.63 -17.13
CA ASP A 116 10.43 14.82 -15.90
C ASP A 116 9.09 14.96 -15.13
N VAL A 117 8.65 13.89 -14.46
CA VAL A 117 7.39 13.86 -13.71
C VAL A 117 7.41 14.84 -12.53
N PHE A 118 8.60 15.05 -11.95
CA PHE A 118 8.85 16.01 -10.88
C PHE A 118 8.68 17.46 -11.33
N ASP A 119 8.86 17.76 -12.62
CA ASP A 119 8.68 19.11 -13.16
C ASP A 119 7.19 19.46 -13.36
N ILE A 120 6.26 18.51 -13.15
CA ILE A 120 4.82 18.77 -13.24
C ILE A 120 4.38 19.56 -11.98
N PRO A 121 3.66 20.69 -12.12
CA PRO A 121 3.06 21.40 -11.00
C PRO A 121 1.78 20.67 -10.57
N ALA A 122 1.97 19.50 -9.98
CA ALA A 122 0.98 18.77 -9.20
C ALA A 122 0.99 19.27 -7.74
N VAL A 123 0.12 18.73 -6.90
CA VAL A 123 0.18 18.90 -5.42
C VAL A 123 0.60 17.59 -4.75
N ALA A 124 0.16 16.45 -5.30
CA ALA A 124 0.53 15.11 -4.86
C ALA A 124 0.95 14.23 -6.04
N ILE A 125 1.85 13.28 -5.80
CA ILE A 125 2.21 12.19 -6.73
C ILE A 125 2.23 10.87 -5.95
N ASP A 126 1.54 9.84 -6.46
CA ASP A 126 1.60 8.44 -6.01
C ASP A 126 1.96 7.55 -7.21
N LEU A 127 3.20 7.04 -7.23
CA LEU A 127 3.70 6.04 -8.19
C LEU A 127 4.10 4.74 -7.47
N SER A 128 3.50 4.45 -6.32
CA SER A 128 3.84 3.27 -5.49
C SER A 128 3.60 1.94 -6.20
N GLY A 129 4.30 0.87 -5.80
CA GLY A 129 4.05 -0.50 -6.30
C GLY A 129 4.44 -0.75 -7.77
N ASN A 130 5.29 0.10 -8.35
CA ASN A 130 5.70 0.03 -9.75
C ASN A 130 7.09 -0.62 -9.91
N ARG A 131 7.69 -0.51 -11.11
CA ARG A 131 9.02 -1.04 -11.45
C ARG A 131 9.94 0.05 -11.98
N ILE A 132 9.80 1.27 -11.45
CA ILE A 132 10.67 2.40 -11.79
C ILE A 132 12.05 2.14 -11.16
N GLU A 133 13.09 2.20 -11.97
CA GLU A 133 14.46 1.80 -11.63
C GLU A 133 15.47 2.97 -11.68
N GLY A 134 16.69 2.71 -11.19
CA GLY A 134 17.80 3.67 -11.23
C GLY A 134 17.83 4.66 -10.05
N PRO A 135 18.73 5.65 -10.08
CA PRO A 135 18.83 6.67 -9.03
C PRO A 135 17.73 7.73 -9.12
N LEU A 136 17.69 8.61 -8.13
CA LEU A 136 17.01 9.91 -8.21
C LEU A 136 18.05 11.02 -8.06
N ASP A 137 18.23 11.86 -9.07
CA ASP A 137 19.06 13.07 -8.97
C ASP A 137 18.39 14.18 -8.11
N ARG A 138 17.08 14.07 -7.82
CA ARG A 138 16.32 15.00 -6.97
C ARG A 138 15.07 14.36 -6.34
N ILE A 139 14.61 14.89 -5.20
CA ILE A 139 13.22 14.73 -4.73
C ILE A 139 12.46 16.03 -5.09
N PRO A 140 11.18 15.97 -5.50
CA PRO A 140 10.36 17.16 -5.77
C PRO A 140 9.84 17.82 -4.48
N PHE A 141 10.72 18.43 -3.68
CA PHE A 141 10.41 19.04 -2.37
C PHE A 141 9.40 20.23 -2.41
N TRP A 142 8.85 20.57 -3.57
CA TRP A 142 7.79 21.56 -3.78
C TRP A 142 6.38 20.95 -3.79
N LEU A 143 6.25 19.63 -3.87
CA LEU A 143 4.98 18.92 -3.75
C LEU A 143 4.59 18.76 -2.28
N GLY A 144 3.30 18.61 -1.99
CA GLY A 144 2.78 18.35 -0.65
C GLY A 144 2.79 16.88 -0.27
N ARG A 145 2.72 15.96 -1.24
CA ARG A 145 2.83 14.51 -1.04
C ARG A 145 3.61 13.86 -2.19
N VAL A 146 4.52 12.97 -1.84
CA VAL A 146 5.31 12.15 -2.77
C VAL A 146 5.32 10.72 -2.26
N ASP A 147 4.78 9.78 -3.04
CA ASP A 147 4.92 8.35 -2.80
C ASP A 147 5.57 7.67 -4.00
N LEU A 148 6.76 7.10 -3.77
CA LEU A 148 7.53 6.29 -4.72
C LEU A 148 7.86 4.91 -4.12
N SER A 149 7.10 4.48 -3.10
CA SER A 149 7.36 3.22 -2.39
C SER A 149 7.21 1.98 -3.26
N ARG A 150 7.79 0.85 -2.84
CA ARG A 150 7.69 -0.45 -3.55
C ARG A 150 8.06 -0.32 -5.04
N ASN A 151 9.24 0.22 -5.30
CA ASN A 151 9.81 0.39 -6.64
C ASN A 151 11.22 -0.22 -6.70
N LEU A 152 11.95 0.00 -7.79
CA LEU A 152 13.31 -0.52 -8.03
C LEU A 152 14.36 0.62 -8.00
N LEU A 153 14.07 1.71 -7.30
CA LEU A 153 14.98 2.87 -7.21
C LEU A 153 16.21 2.50 -6.37
N THR A 154 17.38 3.07 -6.69
CA THR A 154 18.69 2.61 -6.18
C THR A 154 19.68 3.74 -5.96
N GLY A 155 20.80 3.47 -5.26
CA GLY A 155 21.87 4.46 -5.09
C GLY A 155 21.59 5.46 -3.96
N PRO A 156 22.35 6.56 -3.86
CA PRO A 156 22.22 7.50 -2.75
C PRO A 156 20.95 8.34 -2.85
N LEU A 157 20.39 8.70 -1.68
CA LEU A 157 19.36 9.74 -1.59
C LEU A 157 19.94 11.09 -2.04
N PRO A 158 19.24 11.86 -2.91
CA PRO A 158 19.74 13.13 -3.39
C PRO A 158 19.73 14.22 -2.31
N ALA A 159 20.75 15.09 -2.36
CA ALA A 159 20.88 16.25 -1.48
C ALA A 159 19.79 17.30 -1.75
N ALA A 160 19.44 18.09 -0.73
CA ALA A 160 18.54 19.24 -0.87
C ALA A 160 19.11 20.30 -1.84
N ARG A 161 20.43 20.31 -2.03
CA ARG A 161 21.18 21.25 -2.86
C ARG A 161 22.22 20.58 -3.75
N ASP A 162 21.81 19.75 -4.71
CA ASP A 162 22.67 19.65 -5.90
C ASP A 162 22.61 20.97 -6.70
N GLY A 163 23.78 21.45 -7.12
CA GLY A 163 23.98 22.77 -7.72
C GLY A 163 23.58 22.88 -9.19
N THR A 164 22.84 21.91 -9.69
CA THR A 164 22.53 21.64 -11.10
C THR A 164 21.12 22.09 -11.49
N ILE A 165 20.17 22.14 -10.55
CA ILE A 165 18.75 22.34 -10.83
C ILE A 165 18.38 23.82 -10.95
N ILE A 166 17.82 24.20 -12.11
CA ILE A 166 17.33 25.55 -12.39
C ILE A 166 15.97 25.74 -11.72
N GLY A 167 16.01 26.07 -10.43
CA GLY A 167 14.83 26.19 -9.59
C GLY A 167 15.10 26.25 -8.09
N THR A 168 16.36 26.11 -7.66
CA THR A 168 16.80 26.23 -6.25
C THR A 168 16.00 27.30 -5.49
N PRO A 169 15.19 26.91 -4.49
CA PRO A 169 14.40 27.87 -3.75
C PRO A 169 15.32 28.79 -2.93
N PRO A 170 14.88 30.01 -2.57
CA PRO A 170 15.70 30.97 -1.84
C PRO A 170 16.35 30.37 -0.57
N PRO A 171 17.51 30.88 -0.10
CA PRO A 171 18.21 30.32 1.06
C PRO A 171 17.40 30.21 2.36
N ASP A 172 16.31 30.98 2.44
CA ASP A 172 15.39 31.14 3.58
C ASP A 172 13.99 30.55 3.30
N PHE A 173 13.86 29.67 2.30
CA PHE A 173 12.59 29.06 1.89
C PHE A 173 12.47 27.63 2.45
N PHE A 174 11.48 27.43 3.32
CA PHE A 174 11.12 26.12 3.87
C PHE A 174 10.19 25.40 2.89
N SER A 175 10.37 24.08 2.77
CA SER A 175 9.63 23.24 1.82
C SER A 175 8.50 22.51 2.53
N ALA A 176 7.25 22.82 2.14
CA ALA A 176 6.03 22.24 2.68
C ALA A 176 5.72 20.82 2.13
N LEU A 177 6.74 19.95 2.10
CA LEU A 177 6.61 18.55 1.71
C LEU A 177 5.98 17.76 2.86
N GLY A 178 4.65 17.83 2.98
CA GLY A 178 3.91 17.18 4.05
C GLY A 178 4.21 15.69 4.18
N GLN A 179 4.25 14.93 3.07
CA GLN A 179 4.54 13.49 3.09
C GLN A 179 5.57 13.09 2.03
N LEU A 180 6.57 12.30 2.44
CA LEU A 180 7.59 11.68 1.60
C LEU A 180 7.71 10.19 1.94
N ASN A 181 7.19 9.32 1.07
CA ASN A 181 7.34 7.88 1.15
C ASN A 181 8.26 7.36 0.04
N LEU A 182 9.43 6.84 0.45
CA LEU A 182 10.44 6.19 -0.40
C LEU A 182 10.69 4.74 0.05
N SER A 183 9.76 4.14 0.81
CA SER A 183 9.95 2.83 1.45
C SER A 183 10.05 1.68 0.44
N SER A 184 10.56 0.53 0.87
CA SER A 184 10.67 -0.68 0.04
C SER A 184 11.32 -0.42 -1.33
N ASN A 185 12.53 0.13 -1.30
CA ASN A 185 13.36 0.45 -2.47
C ASN A 185 14.81 -0.02 -2.21
N GLY A 186 15.74 0.33 -3.09
CA GLY A 186 17.16 -0.01 -3.00
C GLY A 186 18.08 1.19 -2.70
N PHE A 187 17.60 2.24 -2.03
CA PHE A 187 18.44 3.40 -1.69
C PHE A 187 19.54 3.00 -0.69
N GLU A 188 20.77 3.48 -0.89
CA GLU A 188 21.97 3.06 -0.13
C GLU A 188 22.78 4.26 0.43
N GLY A 189 23.50 4.03 1.52
CA GLY A 189 24.38 5.03 2.14
C GLY A 189 23.68 5.99 3.09
N ALA A 190 24.22 7.19 3.27
CA ALA A 190 23.74 8.13 4.29
C ALA A 190 22.64 9.09 3.79
N ILE A 191 21.66 9.38 4.65
CA ILE A 191 20.70 10.48 4.46
C ILE A 191 21.49 11.82 4.46
N PRO A 192 21.40 12.65 3.41
CA PRO A 192 22.22 13.86 3.26
C PRO A 192 22.07 14.85 4.41
N GLU A 193 23.19 15.47 4.82
CA GLU A 193 23.23 16.44 5.93
C GLU A 193 22.35 17.68 5.68
N ASP A 194 22.06 18.04 4.43
CA ASP A 194 21.26 19.21 4.08
C ASP A 194 19.74 18.97 4.05
N TRP A 195 19.29 17.77 4.46
CA TRP A 195 17.87 17.48 4.71
C TRP A 195 17.28 18.22 5.92
N GLU A 196 18.10 18.88 6.75
CA GLU A 196 17.73 19.88 7.79
C GLU A 196 16.86 21.07 7.31
N ARG A 197 16.49 21.10 6.01
CA ARG A 197 15.82 22.21 5.32
C ARG A 197 14.37 21.93 4.97
N PHE A 198 13.90 20.72 5.25
CA PHE A 198 12.53 20.31 4.98
C PHE A 198 11.68 20.42 6.24
N GLU A 199 10.39 20.60 6.04
CA GLU A 199 9.37 20.55 7.09
C GLU A 199 8.44 19.38 6.73
N ILE A 200 8.94 18.15 6.94
CA ILE A 200 8.22 16.92 6.57
C ILE A 200 7.35 16.48 7.75
N GLN A 201 6.05 16.31 7.51
CA GLN A 201 5.16 15.77 8.53
C GLN A 201 5.25 14.23 8.56
N GLU A 202 5.30 13.57 7.41
CA GLU A 202 5.40 12.11 7.34
C GLU A 202 6.57 11.68 6.46
N LEU A 203 7.63 11.14 7.08
CA LEU A 203 8.79 10.57 6.38
C LEU A 203 8.79 9.05 6.51
N ASP A 204 8.82 8.34 5.39
CA ASP A 204 9.01 6.89 5.36
C ASP A 204 10.16 6.52 4.41
N LEU A 205 11.23 6.01 4.99
CA LEU A 205 12.42 5.50 4.30
C LEU A 205 12.63 4.01 4.57
N SER A 206 11.62 3.33 5.13
CA SER A 206 11.76 1.97 5.65
C SER A 206 12.03 0.94 4.54
N GLY A 207 12.70 -0.18 4.85
CA GLY A 207 12.98 -1.23 3.87
C GLY A 207 13.91 -0.76 2.74
N ASN A 208 15.07 -0.21 3.11
CA ASN A 208 16.12 0.27 2.20
C ASN A 208 17.51 -0.19 2.71
N PHE A 209 18.61 0.33 2.13
CA PHE A 209 19.99 0.01 2.51
C PHE A 209 20.74 1.23 3.09
N LEU A 210 20.04 2.15 3.75
CA LEU A 210 20.62 3.37 4.31
C LEU A 210 21.42 3.08 5.58
N ASP A 211 22.64 3.62 5.72
CA ASP A 211 23.57 3.26 6.81
C ASP A 211 23.96 4.43 7.75
N GLY A 212 23.58 5.67 7.43
CA GLY A 212 23.93 6.86 8.21
C GLY A 212 23.05 8.08 7.96
N GLY A 213 23.29 9.17 8.69
CA GLY A 213 22.50 10.42 8.53
C GLY A 213 21.17 10.44 9.30
N LEU A 214 20.99 9.58 10.30
CA LEU A 214 19.75 9.51 11.11
C LEU A 214 19.38 10.87 11.77
N ALA A 215 20.37 11.68 12.16
CA ALA A 215 20.14 13.03 12.67
C ALA A 215 19.53 13.97 11.60
N SER A 216 19.90 13.81 10.33
CA SER A 216 19.33 14.56 9.20
C SER A 216 17.84 14.24 9.02
N ALA A 217 17.43 13.00 9.27
CA ALA A 217 16.03 12.57 9.21
C ALA A 217 15.19 13.21 10.33
N PHE A 218 15.71 13.25 11.57
CA PHE A 218 15.06 13.95 12.68
C PHE A 218 14.96 15.46 12.40
N ALA A 219 16.03 16.07 11.89
CA ALA A 219 16.03 17.49 11.50
C ALA A 219 15.03 17.82 10.37
N ALA A 220 14.78 16.88 9.45
CA ALA A 220 13.80 17.03 8.36
C ALA A 220 12.34 16.94 8.83
N ILE A 221 12.07 16.30 9.98
CA ILE A 221 10.75 16.30 10.63
C ILE A 221 10.55 17.57 11.46
N GLY A 222 11.57 17.97 12.22
CA GLY A 222 11.53 19.14 13.09
C GLY A 222 10.47 19.05 14.20
N GLU A 223 10.02 20.22 14.68
CA GLU A 223 8.96 20.35 15.69
C GLU A 223 7.55 20.40 15.05
N LEU A 224 7.26 19.56 14.06
CA LEU A 224 5.92 19.49 13.48
C LEU A 224 4.98 18.63 14.35
N PRO A 225 3.72 19.05 14.58
CA PRO A 225 2.75 18.30 15.36
C PRO A 225 2.13 17.16 14.56
N ALA A 226 1.95 16.01 15.20
CA ALA A 226 1.39 14.81 14.58
C ALA A 226 2.19 14.35 13.34
N SER A 227 3.52 14.24 13.50
CA SER A 227 4.45 13.75 12.48
C SER A 227 4.77 12.26 12.60
N ARG A 228 5.03 11.58 11.47
CA ARG A 228 5.53 10.20 11.37
C ARG A 228 6.99 10.20 10.93
N ILE A 229 7.80 9.34 11.52
CA ILE A 229 9.07 8.93 10.93
C ILE A 229 9.27 7.42 11.03
N ASP A 230 9.34 6.76 9.88
CA ASP A 230 9.74 5.37 9.76
C ASP A 230 11.06 5.27 8.99
N VAL A 231 12.08 4.73 9.66
CA VAL A 231 13.40 4.42 9.10
C VAL A 231 13.80 2.99 9.44
N ALA A 232 12.80 2.14 9.70
CA ALA A 232 13.03 0.75 10.02
C ALA A 232 13.64 -0.01 8.84
N ASP A 233 14.25 -1.14 9.15
CA ASP A 233 14.72 -2.09 8.14
C ASP A 233 15.69 -1.46 7.13
N ASN A 234 16.80 -1.00 7.69
CA ASN A 234 17.89 -0.32 7.01
C ASN A 234 19.23 -0.78 7.61
N GLY A 235 20.33 -0.19 7.16
CA GLY A 235 21.68 -0.44 7.67
C GLY A 235 22.12 0.43 8.85
N PHE A 236 21.24 1.26 9.43
CA PHE A 236 21.64 2.23 10.46
C PHE A 236 22.27 1.54 11.66
N SER A 237 23.39 2.09 12.15
CA SER A 237 24.15 1.47 13.25
C SER A 237 24.85 2.49 14.14
N GLY A 238 25.15 2.08 15.38
CA GLY A 238 25.76 2.94 16.39
C GLY A 238 24.74 3.59 17.32
N THR A 239 25.08 4.71 17.93
CA THR A 239 24.23 5.37 18.93
C THR A 239 23.18 6.26 18.27
N VAL A 240 21.93 6.16 18.72
CA VAL A 240 20.85 7.09 18.31
C VAL A 240 21.23 8.54 18.68
N PRO A 241 21.16 9.51 17.75
CA PRO A 241 21.45 10.92 18.04
C PRO A 241 20.53 11.52 19.11
N PRO A 242 21.05 12.30 20.09
CA PRO A 242 20.25 12.89 21.17
C PRO A 242 19.21 13.92 20.67
N GLU A 243 19.41 14.50 19.49
CA GLU A 243 18.49 15.41 18.81
C GLU A 243 17.09 14.80 18.60
N ILE A 244 16.97 13.47 18.66
CA ILE A 244 15.67 12.78 18.65
C ILE A 244 14.74 13.23 19.79
N THR A 245 15.31 13.62 20.94
CA THR A 245 14.53 14.03 22.12
C THR A 245 13.93 15.43 22.00
N ASP A 246 14.40 16.24 21.03
CA ASP A 246 13.85 17.55 20.71
C ASP A 246 12.54 17.45 19.89
N LEU A 247 12.20 16.26 19.35
CA LEU A 247 10.96 15.96 18.59
C LEU A 247 9.70 15.91 19.47
N SER A 248 9.54 16.93 20.32
CA SER A 248 8.54 17.02 21.40
C SER A 248 7.07 17.13 20.95
N LEU A 249 6.81 17.14 19.64
CA LEU A 249 5.47 17.24 19.05
C LEU A 249 5.05 15.99 18.24
N LEU A 250 5.76 14.88 18.41
CA LEU A 250 5.32 13.51 18.05
C LEU A 250 4.15 13.00 18.94
N GLU A 251 3.25 13.90 19.36
CA GLU A 251 2.01 13.50 20.02
C GLU A 251 1.05 12.88 18.98
N ALA A 252 0.67 11.62 19.22
CA ALA A 252 -0.27 10.79 18.44
C ALA A 252 0.18 10.25 17.07
N VAL A 253 1.37 10.60 16.55
CA VAL A 253 1.93 10.01 15.32
C VAL A 253 3.41 9.63 15.57
N GLY A 254 3.85 8.51 14.99
CA GLY A 254 4.85 7.65 15.63
C GLY A 254 6.24 7.57 14.98
N LEU A 255 7.16 7.02 15.77
CA LEU A 255 8.55 6.74 15.40
C LEU A 255 8.79 5.23 15.25
N ASN A 256 9.45 4.80 14.16
CA ASN A 256 9.90 3.42 13.99
C ASN A 256 11.39 3.35 13.60
N LEU A 257 12.18 2.72 14.48
CA LEU A 257 13.63 2.47 14.31
C LEU A 257 13.96 0.98 14.20
N CYS A 258 12.97 0.10 14.05
CA CYS A 258 13.16 -1.36 14.09
C CYS A 258 14.12 -1.88 13.01
N TRP A 259 14.61 -3.11 13.15
CA TRP A 259 15.45 -3.80 12.16
C TRP A 259 16.81 -3.19 11.86
N ASN A 260 17.20 -2.15 12.58
CA ASN A 260 18.52 -1.54 12.52
C ASN A 260 19.47 -2.15 13.57
N ALA A 261 20.73 -1.71 13.58
CA ALA A 261 21.76 -2.08 14.55
C ALA A 261 22.09 -0.92 15.51
N LEU A 262 21.04 -0.24 16.00
CA LEU A 262 21.13 0.94 16.85
C LEU A 262 21.22 0.57 18.35
N ASP A 263 21.85 1.46 19.12
CA ASP A 263 21.87 1.45 20.59
C ASP A 263 21.55 2.85 21.13
N ALA A 264 21.08 2.94 22.38
CA ALA A 264 20.69 4.20 23.01
C ALA A 264 21.11 4.22 24.48
N ASP A 265 21.50 5.40 24.96
CA ASP A 265 21.68 5.63 26.40
C ASP A 265 20.33 5.64 27.14
N GLN A 266 20.36 5.72 28.47
CA GLN A 266 19.14 5.57 29.27
C GLN A 266 18.10 6.66 29.01
N GLU A 267 18.50 7.90 28.73
CA GLU A 267 17.57 9.02 28.54
C GLU A 267 16.87 8.91 27.18
N ILE A 268 17.63 8.56 26.14
CA ILE A 268 17.09 8.28 24.80
C ILE A 268 16.25 7.00 24.80
N ASP A 269 16.66 5.93 25.52
CA ASP A 269 15.92 4.65 25.61
C ASP A 269 14.56 4.79 26.31
N GLU A 270 14.49 5.55 27.42
CA GLU A 270 13.23 5.86 28.10
C GLU A 270 12.31 6.73 27.22
N TRP A 271 12.86 7.63 26.40
CA TRP A 271 12.11 8.43 25.43
C TRP A 271 11.63 7.59 24.23
N LEU A 272 12.47 6.72 23.67
CA LEU A 272 12.14 5.81 22.57
C LEU A 272 11.01 4.86 22.96
N ALA A 273 11.07 4.28 24.15
CA ALA A 273 10.02 3.40 24.67
C ALA A 273 8.65 4.07 24.87
N ALA A 274 8.58 5.41 24.81
CA ALA A 274 7.34 6.18 24.91
C ALA A 274 6.76 6.62 23.54
N HIS A 275 7.59 6.75 22.50
CA HIS A 275 7.18 7.26 21.18
C HIS A 275 7.23 6.21 20.05
N HIS A 276 7.76 5.02 20.32
CA HIS A 276 7.90 3.97 19.33
C HIS A 276 6.55 3.34 18.92
N VAL A 277 6.33 3.22 17.60
CA VAL A 277 5.22 2.46 17.00
C VAL A 277 5.74 1.25 16.23
N GLY A 278 5.03 0.12 16.33
CA GLY A 278 5.48 -1.19 15.81
C GLY A 278 5.13 -2.40 16.69
N GLY A 279 4.23 -2.25 17.67
CA GLY A 279 3.67 -3.34 18.50
C GLY A 279 4.59 -3.91 19.58
N GLU A 280 5.91 -3.84 19.40
CA GLU A 280 6.93 -4.37 20.31
C GLU A 280 7.74 -3.25 20.99
N ASN A 281 8.61 -3.59 21.94
CA ASN A 281 9.60 -2.63 22.46
C ASN A 281 10.69 -2.41 21.39
N TRP A 282 11.12 -1.16 21.18
CA TRP A 282 12.11 -0.81 20.15
C TRP A 282 13.41 -1.63 20.29
N ARG A 283 13.81 -1.96 21.53
CA ARG A 283 14.97 -2.82 21.82
C ARG A 283 14.78 -4.27 21.34
N ASP A 284 13.57 -4.82 21.45
CA ASP A 284 13.26 -6.19 21.03
C ASP A 284 13.19 -6.32 19.50
N CYS A 285 13.06 -5.20 18.77
CA CYS A 285 13.06 -5.17 17.31
C CYS A 285 14.40 -4.77 16.65
N GLN A 286 15.45 -4.45 17.41
CA GLN A 286 16.80 -4.24 16.86
C GLN A 286 17.49 -5.57 16.46
N ASN A 287 18.48 -5.48 15.57
CA ASN A 287 19.42 -6.55 15.19
C ASN A 287 18.74 -7.88 14.76
N ARG A 288 17.52 -7.81 14.21
CA ARG A 288 16.79 -8.98 13.72
C ARG A 288 17.40 -9.52 12.43
N SER A 289 16.99 -10.73 12.04
CA SER A 289 17.49 -11.39 10.82
C SER A 289 16.37 -12.20 10.18
N ARG A 290 16.27 -12.12 8.86
CA ARG A 290 15.27 -12.84 8.07
C ARG A 290 15.69 -14.30 7.85
N LEU A 291 14.70 -15.18 7.75
CA LEU A 291 14.86 -16.56 7.31
C LEU A 291 14.26 -16.74 5.90
N PRO A 292 14.73 -17.73 5.11
CA PRO A 292 14.11 -18.02 3.83
C PRO A 292 12.64 -18.47 3.98
N VAL A 293 11.75 -18.07 3.08
CA VAL A 293 10.36 -18.56 3.03
C VAL A 293 10.28 -19.91 2.30
N ASP A 294 9.36 -20.77 2.74
CA ASP A 294 9.15 -22.11 2.17
C ASP A 294 7.69 -22.55 2.28
N THR A 295 7.24 -23.49 1.44
CA THR A 295 5.82 -23.84 1.34
C THR A 295 5.19 -24.40 2.62
N ALA A 296 5.98 -24.97 3.54
CA ALA A 296 5.50 -25.60 4.76
C ALA A 296 4.84 -24.63 5.76
N ILE A 297 5.02 -23.32 5.54
CA ILE A 297 4.43 -22.25 6.36
C ILE A 297 3.06 -21.79 5.86
N SER A 298 2.54 -22.34 4.75
CA SER A 298 1.17 -22.09 4.26
C SER A 298 0.14 -22.28 5.37
N GLY A 299 -0.69 -21.27 5.63
CA GLY A 299 -1.65 -21.31 6.72
C GLY A 299 -2.17 -19.92 7.14
N SER A 300 -2.91 -19.92 8.24
CA SER A 300 -3.40 -18.77 8.98
C SER A 300 -2.41 -18.30 10.04
N TRP A 301 -2.37 -16.98 10.24
CA TRP A 301 -1.47 -16.24 11.13
C TRP A 301 -2.22 -15.09 11.79
N PHE A 302 -1.80 -14.70 13.00
CA PHE A 302 -2.43 -13.60 13.74
C PHE A 302 -1.41 -12.85 14.61
N ALA A 303 -1.59 -11.53 14.73
CA ALA A 303 -0.94 -10.72 15.75
C ALA A 303 -1.62 -10.96 17.11
N PRO A 304 -0.91 -11.45 18.15
CA PRO A 304 -1.49 -11.65 19.48
C PRO A 304 -2.09 -10.38 20.09
N GLU A 305 -1.44 -9.25 19.88
CA GLU A 305 -1.87 -7.91 20.27
C GLU A 305 -3.15 -7.46 19.55
N ARG A 306 -3.35 -7.83 18.28
CA ARG A 306 -4.58 -7.56 17.49
C ARG A 306 -5.50 -8.79 17.40
N SER A 307 -5.73 -9.46 18.54
CA SER A 307 -6.51 -10.72 18.67
C SER A 307 -7.97 -10.62 18.20
N GLY A 308 -8.19 -10.71 16.90
CA GLY A 308 -9.48 -10.53 16.23
C GLY A 308 -9.31 -10.26 14.73
N GLU A 309 -8.16 -9.72 14.34
CA GLU A 309 -7.66 -9.66 12.97
C GLU A 309 -6.81 -10.92 12.64
N GLY A 310 -6.55 -11.15 11.36
CA GLY A 310 -5.67 -12.23 10.91
C GLY A 310 -5.35 -12.18 9.42
N VAL A 311 -4.34 -12.97 9.03
CA VAL A 311 -3.97 -13.18 7.63
C VAL A 311 -3.85 -14.67 7.35
N SER A 312 -4.36 -15.12 6.21
CA SER A 312 -4.25 -16.52 5.78
C SER A 312 -3.68 -16.56 4.38
N PHE A 313 -2.49 -17.15 4.22
CA PHE A 313 -1.80 -17.20 2.93
C PHE A 313 -1.35 -18.60 2.52
N HIS A 314 -1.61 -18.94 1.26
CA HIS A 314 -1.34 -20.24 0.65
C HIS A 314 -0.40 -20.05 -0.54
N PHE A 315 0.79 -20.68 -0.49
CA PHE A 315 1.67 -20.70 -1.66
C PHE A 315 0.99 -21.41 -2.83
N LEU A 316 1.15 -20.88 -4.03
CA LEU A 316 0.61 -21.44 -5.26
C LEU A 316 1.73 -22.09 -6.11
N PRO A 317 1.38 -22.95 -7.08
CA PRO A 317 2.30 -23.29 -8.17
C PRO A 317 2.68 -22.03 -8.96
N GLY A 318 3.97 -21.84 -9.27
CA GLY A 318 4.46 -20.66 -9.99
C GLY A 318 5.14 -19.58 -9.13
N ASP A 319 5.51 -19.90 -7.89
CA ASP A 319 6.25 -19.00 -6.98
C ASP A 319 5.50 -17.69 -6.65
N SER A 320 4.18 -17.79 -6.50
CA SER A 320 3.28 -16.75 -5.99
C SER A 320 2.54 -17.24 -4.72
N ALA A 321 1.91 -16.34 -3.98
CA ALA A 321 1.13 -16.69 -2.79
C ALA A 321 -0.26 -16.00 -2.78
N LEU A 322 -1.33 -16.78 -2.66
CA LEU A 322 -2.67 -16.24 -2.38
C LEU A 322 -2.73 -15.76 -0.93
N LEU A 323 -3.32 -14.60 -0.69
CA LEU A 323 -3.62 -14.06 0.65
C LEU A 323 -5.10 -13.72 0.78
N TYR A 324 -5.63 -13.97 1.98
CA TYR A 324 -6.78 -13.26 2.54
C TYR A 324 -6.34 -12.58 3.84
N SER A 325 -6.42 -11.25 3.87
CA SER A 325 -6.24 -10.42 5.07
C SER A 325 -7.63 -10.04 5.59
N PHE A 326 -7.89 -10.17 6.89
CA PHE A 326 -9.22 -9.93 7.45
C PHE A 326 -9.17 -9.33 8.86
N GLY A 327 -10.14 -8.46 9.13
CA GLY A 327 -10.15 -7.65 10.34
C GLY A 327 -11.33 -6.69 10.36
N PHE A 328 -11.05 -5.45 10.75
CA PHE A 328 -12.03 -4.37 10.90
C PHE A 328 -11.56 -3.12 10.17
N ASP A 329 -12.50 -2.26 9.75
CA ASP A 329 -12.22 -0.92 9.25
C ASP A 329 -12.16 0.12 10.39
N LEU A 330 -11.96 1.38 10.02
CA LEU A 330 -11.85 2.54 10.91
C LEU A 330 -13.18 3.03 11.49
N ASP A 331 -14.30 2.39 11.14
CA ASP A 331 -15.63 2.61 11.73
C ASP A 331 -16.12 1.32 12.46
N GLY A 332 -15.25 0.32 12.60
CA GLY A 332 -15.49 -0.96 13.28
C GLY A 332 -16.34 -1.99 12.52
N ASN A 333 -16.57 -1.80 11.22
CA ASN A 333 -17.19 -2.83 10.39
C ASN A 333 -16.17 -3.94 10.10
N GLN A 334 -16.64 -5.17 9.84
CA GLN A 334 -15.76 -6.21 9.31
C GLN A 334 -15.27 -5.86 7.90
N MET A 335 -13.96 -6.00 7.67
CA MET A 335 -13.37 -5.93 6.33
C MET A 335 -12.52 -7.17 6.04
N TRP A 336 -12.41 -7.51 4.76
CA TRP A 336 -11.47 -8.50 4.23
C TRP A 336 -10.92 -8.04 2.87
N MET A 337 -9.66 -8.36 2.61
CA MET A 337 -8.99 -8.06 1.36
C MET A 337 -8.21 -9.29 0.88
N PHE A 338 -7.95 -9.36 -0.41
CA PHE A 338 -7.28 -10.51 -1.03
C PHE A 338 -6.38 -10.06 -2.18
N GLU A 339 -5.31 -10.81 -2.45
CA GLU A 339 -4.52 -10.73 -3.67
C GLU A 339 -3.61 -11.97 -3.85
N ILE A 340 -3.07 -12.19 -5.05
CA ILE A 340 -1.94 -13.10 -5.33
C ILE A 340 -0.64 -12.28 -5.38
N GLY A 341 0.22 -12.49 -4.37
CA GLY A 341 1.48 -11.78 -4.18
C GLY A 341 2.71 -12.51 -4.68
N ASN A 342 3.82 -11.78 -4.72
CA ASN A 342 5.13 -12.24 -5.17
C ASN A 342 5.90 -12.89 -4.01
N VAL A 343 6.60 -14.00 -4.30
CA VAL A 343 7.44 -14.71 -3.32
C VAL A 343 8.91 -14.44 -3.60
N PHE A 344 9.61 -13.84 -2.64
CA PHE A 344 11.06 -13.63 -2.67
C PHE A 344 11.78 -14.68 -1.83
N GLU A 345 13.12 -14.59 -1.69
CA GLU A 345 13.86 -15.58 -0.89
C GLU A 345 13.45 -15.55 0.58
N THR A 346 13.24 -14.36 1.16
CA THR A 346 13.09 -14.13 2.61
C THR A 346 11.72 -13.60 3.04
N HIS A 347 10.87 -13.26 2.08
CA HIS A 347 9.63 -12.51 2.31
C HIS A 347 8.61 -12.70 1.18
N ILE A 348 7.40 -12.21 1.40
CA ILE A 348 6.26 -12.26 0.47
C ILE A 348 5.63 -10.87 0.40
N GLU A 349 5.24 -10.41 -0.78
CA GLU A 349 4.66 -9.07 -0.98
C GLU A 349 3.37 -9.10 -1.80
N TRP A 350 2.39 -8.36 -1.33
CA TRP A 350 1.11 -8.10 -1.97
C TRP A 350 0.94 -6.57 -2.08
N PRO A 351 1.40 -5.94 -3.19
CA PRO A 351 1.62 -4.50 -3.24
C PRO A 351 0.32 -3.68 -3.32
N GLY A 352 -0.76 -4.28 -3.85
CA GLY A 352 -2.11 -3.74 -3.82
C GLY A 352 -3.13 -4.82 -3.41
N LEU A 353 -3.81 -4.64 -2.27
CA LEU A 353 -4.85 -5.53 -1.75
C LEU A 353 -6.24 -5.02 -2.11
N MET A 354 -7.06 -5.88 -2.71
CA MET A 354 -8.42 -5.52 -3.13
C MET A 354 -9.45 -5.69 -2.01
N GLU A 355 -10.14 -4.60 -1.66
CA GLU A 355 -11.47 -4.62 -1.02
C GLU A 355 -12.55 -4.92 -2.08
N THR A 356 -13.67 -5.51 -1.67
CA THR A 356 -14.80 -5.83 -2.54
C THR A 356 -16.12 -5.23 -2.04
N ARG A 357 -17.06 -4.97 -2.97
CA ARG A 357 -18.47 -4.69 -2.65
C ARG A 357 -19.42 -5.56 -3.46
N GLY A 358 -20.45 -6.05 -2.79
CA GLY A 358 -21.37 -7.06 -3.29
C GLY A 358 -22.60 -7.20 -2.38
N ASP A 359 -23.58 -7.98 -2.81
CA ASP A 359 -24.76 -8.31 -2.01
C ASP A 359 -24.79 -9.79 -1.63
N PHE A 360 -25.27 -10.08 -0.43
CA PHE A 360 -25.31 -11.44 0.12
C PHE A 360 -26.05 -12.39 -0.82
N GLY A 361 -25.34 -13.39 -1.36
CA GLY A 361 -25.91 -14.37 -2.27
C GLY A 361 -26.18 -13.91 -3.70
N ALA A 362 -25.76 -12.70 -4.07
CA ALA A 362 -25.66 -12.23 -5.46
C ALA A 362 -24.19 -12.02 -5.90
N GLY A 363 -23.26 -11.84 -4.95
CA GLY A 363 -21.86 -11.57 -5.23
C GLY A 363 -21.59 -10.09 -5.54
N LEU A 364 -20.49 -9.81 -6.24
CA LEU A 364 -20.05 -8.46 -6.63
C LEU A 364 -21.17 -7.68 -7.33
N ARG A 365 -21.38 -6.43 -6.91
CA ARG A 365 -22.24 -5.50 -7.64
C ARG A 365 -21.59 -5.15 -8.97
N GLN A 366 -22.37 -5.12 -10.04
CA GLN A 366 -21.92 -4.74 -11.37
C GLN A 366 -22.80 -3.59 -11.84
N SER A 367 -22.19 -2.42 -12.08
CA SER A 367 -22.84 -1.28 -12.71
C SER A 367 -21.92 -0.69 -13.79
N GLU A 368 -22.44 0.23 -14.61
CA GLU A 368 -21.65 0.96 -15.60
C GLU A 368 -20.96 2.20 -14.99
N GLU A 369 -21.22 2.51 -13.71
CA GLU A 369 -20.84 3.76 -13.03
C GLU A 369 -20.07 3.55 -11.70
N SER A 370 -19.85 2.29 -11.28
CA SER A 370 -19.14 1.91 -10.04
C SER A 370 -18.18 0.73 -10.24
N THR A 371 -17.05 0.74 -9.50
CA THR A 371 -16.09 -0.36 -9.49
C THR A 371 -16.31 -1.27 -8.29
N ALA A 372 -16.62 -2.55 -8.53
CA ALA A 372 -16.88 -3.57 -7.50
C ALA A 372 -15.67 -3.93 -6.61
N LEU A 373 -14.47 -3.48 -7.01
CA LEU A 373 -13.18 -3.80 -6.44
C LEU A 373 -12.39 -2.49 -6.26
N ARG A 374 -11.63 -2.37 -5.15
CA ARG A 374 -10.78 -1.20 -4.88
C ARG A 374 -9.49 -1.60 -4.17
N VAL A 375 -8.34 -1.20 -4.72
CA VAL A 375 -7.04 -1.30 -4.02
C VAL A 375 -7.09 -0.42 -2.78
N THR A 376 -7.09 -1.06 -1.62
CA THR A 376 -7.39 -0.43 -0.32
C THR A 376 -6.26 -0.57 0.69
N GLY A 377 -5.26 -1.40 0.40
CA GLY A 377 -4.04 -1.51 1.21
C GLY A 377 -2.89 -2.20 0.47
N ALA A 378 -1.80 -2.44 1.17
CA ALA A 378 -0.66 -3.25 0.76
C ALA A 378 -0.22 -4.14 1.93
N LEU A 379 0.50 -5.24 1.68
CA LEU A 379 1.04 -6.09 2.75
C LEU A 379 2.36 -6.74 2.37
N ARG A 380 3.30 -6.70 3.31
CA ARG A 380 4.61 -7.37 3.23
C ARG A 380 4.76 -8.31 4.43
N ALA A 381 5.25 -9.53 4.19
CA ALA A 381 5.45 -10.54 5.22
C ALA A 381 6.89 -11.06 5.23
N ASP A 382 7.67 -10.64 6.22
CA ASP A 382 9.06 -11.05 6.44
C ASP A 382 9.14 -12.22 7.44
N ARG A 383 9.85 -13.30 7.10
CA ARG A 383 9.93 -14.48 7.99
C ARG A 383 11.01 -14.31 9.05
N LEU A 384 10.62 -14.34 10.33
CA LEU A 384 11.56 -14.15 11.45
C LEU A 384 11.99 -15.48 12.08
N GLY A 385 11.15 -16.50 11.96
CA GLY A 385 11.32 -17.77 12.66
C GLY A 385 10.58 -18.93 12.01
N PRO A 386 10.50 -20.08 12.70
CA PRO A 386 9.71 -21.21 12.24
C PRO A 386 8.20 -20.95 12.34
N GLU A 387 7.78 -20.09 13.29
CA GLU A 387 6.39 -19.83 13.70
C GLU A 387 6.12 -18.33 13.93
N THR A 388 6.98 -17.47 13.36
CA THR A 388 6.89 -16.01 13.42
C THR A 388 7.13 -15.35 12.07
N PHE A 389 6.25 -14.42 11.72
CA PHE A 389 6.42 -13.44 10.66
C PHE A 389 6.31 -12.04 11.27
N GLN A 390 7.09 -11.09 10.76
CA GLN A 390 6.67 -9.70 10.83
C GLN A 390 5.79 -9.44 9.62
N VAL A 391 4.63 -8.87 9.88
CA VAL A 391 3.70 -8.42 8.84
C VAL A 391 3.65 -6.90 8.92
N GLU A 392 3.99 -6.26 7.82
CA GLU A 392 3.83 -4.84 7.58
C GLU A 392 2.63 -4.65 6.67
N ARG A 393 1.74 -3.73 7.02
CA ARG A 393 0.46 -3.51 6.35
C ARG A 393 0.25 -2.03 6.14
N GLU A 394 -0.14 -1.65 4.94
CA GLU A 394 -0.60 -0.30 4.62
C GLU A 394 -2.09 -0.33 4.32
N PHE A 395 -2.82 0.68 4.75
CA PHE A 395 -4.25 0.86 4.46
C PHE A 395 -4.52 2.30 4.06
N LYS A 396 -5.28 2.50 2.98
CA LYS A 396 -5.71 3.82 2.48
C LYS A 396 -7.01 4.23 3.20
N ASP A 397 -7.06 5.39 3.88
CA ASP A 397 -8.28 5.86 4.55
C ASP A 397 -9.28 6.48 3.56
N TRP A 398 -10.43 5.82 3.40
CA TRP A 398 -11.51 6.22 2.49
C TRP A 398 -12.69 6.91 3.20
N ARG A 399 -12.65 7.19 4.51
CA ARG A 399 -13.79 7.81 5.23
C ARG A 399 -14.11 9.24 4.79
N GLY A 400 -13.14 9.94 4.21
CA GLY A 400 -13.32 11.27 3.61
C GLY A 400 -13.67 11.27 2.11
N CYS A 401 -13.74 10.10 1.49
CA CYS A 401 -13.97 9.95 0.05
C CYS A 401 -15.47 9.86 -0.29
N PRO A 402 -15.83 9.97 -1.59
CA PRO A 402 -17.10 9.45 -2.08
C PRO A 402 -17.28 7.98 -1.63
N PRO A 403 -18.50 7.56 -1.24
CA PRO A 403 -18.77 6.17 -0.92
C PRO A 403 -18.43 5.27 -2.12
N LEU A 404 -18.06 4.01 -1.84
CA LEU A 404 -17.59 3.06 -2.86
C LEU A 404 -18.66 2.72 -3.92
N GLU A 405 -19.91 3.11 -3.71
CA GLU A 405 -20.92 3.30 -4.75
C GLU A 405 -21.79 4.52 -4.46
N ASP A 406 -22.50 5.01 -5.49
CA ASP A 406 -23.37 6.19 -5.43
C ASP A 406 -24.37 6.15 -4.26
N SER A 407 -24.25 7.12 -3.35
CA SER A 407 -25.22 7.31 -2.29
C SER A 407 -26.49 7.93 -2.87
N THR A 408 -27.49 7.10 -3.13
CA THR A 408 -28.81 7.50 -3.67
C THR A 408 -29.68 8.37 -2.73
N GLU A 409 -29.05 9.08 -1.79
CA GLU A 409 -29.56 10.24 -1.04
C GLU A 409 -29.60 11.48 -1.96
N PRO A 410 -30.76 11.88 -2.53
CA PRO A 410 -30.79 12.86 -3.61
C PRO A 410 -30.71 14.29 -3.05
N GLY A 411 -29.49 14.78 -2.82
CA GLY A 411 -29.28 16.17 -2.37
C GLY A 411 -27.96 16.49 -1.67
N LEU A 412 -27.05 15.53 -1.49
CA LEU A 412 -25.69 15.83 -1.02
C LEU A 412 -24.84 16.32 -2.21
N GLU A 413 -24.41 17.57 -2.17
CA GLU A 413 -23.33 18.05 -3.05
C GLU A 413 -22.05 17.28 -2.72
N ALA A 414 -21.40 16.68 -3.72
CA ALA A 414 -20.13 15.97 -3.51
C ALA A 414 -19.12 16.93 -2.86
N PRO A 415 -18.52 16.57 -1.71
CA PRO A 415 -17.68 17.49 -0.95
C PRO A 415 -16.47 17.92 -1.77
N SER A 416 -16.16 19.22 -1.73
CA SER A 416 -15.09 19.82 -2.54
C SER A 416 -13.72 19.22 -2.19
N VAL A 417 -13.24 18.37 -3.09
CA VAL A 417 -12.09 17.45 -3.00
C VAL A 417 -10.87 17.97 -2.20
N PRO A 418 -10.65 17.46 -0.97
CA PRO A 418 -9.32 17.16 -0.46
C PRO A 418 -8.77 15.90 -1.19
N PRO A 419 -7.45 15.61 -1.17
CA PRO A 419 -6.92 14.39 -1.78
C PRO A 419 -7.64 13.16 -1.20
N CYS A 420 -8.13 12.29 -2.07
CA CYS A 420 -8.90 11.10 -1.70
C CYS A 420 -8.22 9.89 -2.35
N PRO A 421 -7.70 8.92 -1.57
CA PRO A 421 -7.70 8.84 -0.10
C PRO A 421 -6.79 9.87 0.59
N VAL A 422 -7.12 10.24 1.83
CA VAL A 422 -6.48 11.35 2.57
C VAL A 422 -5.19 10.97 3.31
N SER A 423 -5.04 9.70 3.70
CA SER A 423 -3.97 9.26 4.60
C SER A 423 -3.67 7.78 4.44
N PHE A 424 -2.42 7.39 4.70
CA PHE A 424 -1.99 5.99 4.78
C PHE A 424 -1.81 5.61 6.24
N LEU A 425 -2.43 4.50 6.66
CA LEU A 425 -2.15 3.86 7.93
C LEU A 425 -1.22 2.67 7.69
N SER A 426 0.05 2.83 8.07
CA SER A 426 1.05 1.77 8.04
C SER A 426 1.31 1.23 9.45
N ASP A 427 1.05 -0.06 9.68
CA ASP A 427 1.39 -0.77 10.92
C ASP A 427 2.23 -2.05 10.68
N ARG A 428 3.04 -2.40 11.68
CA ARG A 428 4.04 -3.48 11.62
C ARG A 428 3.93 -4.33 12.89
N LEU A 429 3.74 -5.65 12.73
CA LEU A 429 3.21 -6.55 13.79
C LEU A 429 3.84 -7.95 13.74
N GLU A 430 4.19 -8.56 14.87
CA GLU A 430 4.74 -9.94 14.91
C GLU A 430 3.62 -11.00 14.95
N HIS A 431 3.24 -11.48 13.77
CA HIS A 431 2.25 -12.54 13.60
C HIS A 431 2.81 -13.91 13.99
N ARG A 432 2.02 -14.64 14.79
CA ARG A 432 2.26 -16.04 15.19
C ARG A 432 1.51 -17.00 14.27
N GLN A 433 2.09 -18.17 14.02
CA GLN A 433 1.43 -19.20 13.24
C GLN A 433 0.23 -19.79 13.99
N LEU A 434 -0.96 -19.74 13.39
CA LEU A 434 -2.18 -20.34 13.94
C LEU A 434 -2.44 -21.73 13.34
N THR A 435 -2.20 -21.90 12.04
CA THR A 435 -2.39 -23.17 11.33
C THR A 435 -1.22 -23.48 10.38
N ARG A 436 -1.13 -24.75 9.96
CA ARG A 436 -0.29 -25.20 8.84
C ARG A 436 -1.14 -26.10 7.96
N LEU A 437 -1.13 -25.89 6.64
CA LEU A 437 -1.79 -26.81 5.72
C LEU A 437 -1.17 -28.22 5.81
N ALA A 438 -2.02 -29.23 5.93
CA ALA A 438 -1.63 -30.62 5.81
C ALA A 438 -1.02 -30.88 4.43
N GLY A 439 0.06 -31.65 4.38
CA GLY A 439 0.80 -31.92 3.15
C GLY A 439 1.64 -30.76 2.62
N ALA A 440 1.66 -29.59 3.26
CA ALA A 440 2.61 -28.51 2.93
C ALA A 440 4.08 -28.93 3.18
N SER A 441 4.29 -30.00 3.96
CA SER A 441 5.54 -30.76 4.08
C SER A 441 5.27 -32.27 3.95
N CYS A 442 6.31 -33.06 3.68
CA CYS A 442 6.19 -34.52 3.68
C CYS A 442 5.94 -35.15 5.06
N ALA A 443 6.17 -34.39 6.14
CA ALA A 443 5.97 -34.83 7.53
C ALA A 443 4.52 -34.69 8.02
N ASN A 444 3.71 -33.80 7.41
CA ASN A 444 2.37 -33.46 7.87
C ASN A 444 1.26 -33.81 6.84
N ARG A 445 1.47 -34.80 5.98
CA ARG A 445 0.49 -35.27 4.97
C ARG A 445 -0.79 -35.82 5.61
N HIS A 446 -1.94 -35.53 5.01
CA HIS A 446 -3.25 -36.05 5.41
C HIS A 446 -4.09 -36.44 4.17
N PRO A 447 -4.88 -37.54 4.16
CA PRO A 447 -5.62 -37.95 2.96
C PRO A 447 -6.60 -36.90 2.40
N ALA A 448 -7.13 -36.02 3.26
CA ALA A 448 -8.03 -34.94 2.85
C ALA A 448 -7.31 -33.65 2.40
N GLN A 449 -5.97 -33.58 2.41
CA GLN A 449 -5.20 -32.34 2.22
C GLN A 449 -5.55 -31.54 0.95
N TRP A 450 -6.02 -32.24 -0.10
CA TRP A 450 -6.45 -31.68 -1.38
C TRP A 450 -7.66 -30.75 -1.29
N LEU A 451 -8.48 -30.82 -0.24
CA LEU A 451 -9.63 -29.90 -0.02
C LEU A 451 -9.19 -28.46 0.23
N SER A 452 -7.95 -28.25 0.70
CA SER A 452 -7.42 -26.92 1.01
C SER A 452 -7.39 -26.01 -0.21
N GLY A 453 -7.54 -24.71 0.01
CA GLY A 453 -7.58 -23.67 -1.03
C GLY A 453 -8.86 -22.85 -0.99
N ALA A 454 -9.02 -21.95 -1.97
CA ALA A 454 -10.21 -21.12 -2.14
C ALA A 454 -11.25 -21.80 -3.04
N TRP A 455 -12.53 -21.61 -2.70
CA TRP A 455 -13.71 -22.14 -3.37
C TRP A 455 -14.79 -21.05 -3.45
N PHE A 456 -15.60 -21.01 -4.51
CA PHE A 456 -16.59 -19.94 -4.71
C PHE A 456 -17.83 -20.40 -5.48
N GLY A 457 -18.92 -19.63 -5.41
CA GLY A 457 -20.08 -19.81 -6.28
C GLY A 457 -19.86 -19.15 -7.63
N THR A 458 -19.98 -19.89 -8.74
CA THR A 458 -19.75 -19.35 -10.09
C THR A 458 -20.81 -18.34 -10.54
N ASP A 459 -21.98 -18.36 -9.88
CA ASP A 459 -23.06 -17.38 -9.98
C ASP A 459 -22.94 -16.23 -8.96
N ARG A 460 -21.88 -16.23 -8.14
CA ARG A 460 -21.69 -15.35 -6.97
C ARG A 460 -20.24 -14.92 -6.77
N SER A 461 -19.63 -14.39 -7.84
CA SER A 461 -18.26 -13.86 -7.80
C SER A 461 -18.06 -12.92 -6.60
N GLY A 462 -16.90 -12.99 -5.94
CA GLY A 462 -16.58 -12.15 -4.79
C GLY A 462 -17.21 -12.56 -3.45
N GLU A 463 -17.98 -13.65 -3.37
CA GLU A 463 -18.15 -14.39 -2.11
C GLU A 463 -17.62 -15.83 -2.23
N GLY A 464 -17.13 -16.40 -1.15
CA GLY A 464 -16.49 -17.72 -1.19
C GLY A 464 -15.86 -18.17 0.14
N PHE A 465 -15.24 -19.35 0.08
CA PHE A 465 -14.70 -20.07 1.22
C PHE A 465 -13.20 -20.27 1.07
N LEU A 466 -12.43 -20.00 2.13
CA LEU A 466 -11.04 -20.43 2.23
C LEU A 466 -10.96 -21.61 3.20
N ILE A 467 -10.51 -22.76 2.70
CA ILE A 467 -10.47 -24.02 3.44
C ILE A 467 -9.03 -24.38 3.76
N GLU A 468 -8.78 -24.76 4.99
CA GLU A 468 -7.49 -25.22 5.49
C GLU A 468 -7.62 -26.59 6.15
N VAL A 469 -7.21 -27.66 5.46
CA VAL A 469 -7.09 -28.97 6.13
C VAL A 469 -5.82 -28.97 6.96
N ILE A 470 -5.96 -29.13 8.28
CA ILE A 470 -4.83 -29.14 9.22
C ILE A 470 -4.39 -30.58 9.57
N PRO A 471 -3.17 -30.79 10.11
CA PRO A 471 -2.57 -32.13 10.17
C PRO A 471 -3.21 -33.11 11.15
N ASP A 472 -4.13 -32.66 12.01
CA ASP A 472 -4.93 -33.52 12.88
C ASP A 472 -6.17 -34.10 12.20
N GLY A 473 -6.46 -33.68 10.97
CA GLY A 473 -7.54 -34.19 10.13
C GLY A 473 -8.81 -33.33 10.09
N ARG A 474 -8.85 -32.22 10.84
CA ARG A 474 -9.94 -31.23 10.78
C ARG A 474 -9.73 -30.22 9.65
N ALA A 475 -10.78 -29.48 9.31
CA ALA A 475 -10.71 -28.30 8.45
C ALA A 475 -11.01 -27.03 9.25
N VAL A 476 -10.18 -26.00 9.10
CA VAL A 476 -10.57 -24.62 9.39
C VAL A 476 -11.24 -24.07 8.14
N VAL A 477 -12.37 -23.39 8.31
CA VAL A 477 -13.18 -22.85 7.21
C VAL A 477 -13.44 -21.37 7.50
N TYR A 478 -12.97 -20.51 6.61
CA TYR A 478 -13.38 -19.12 6.53
C TYR A 478 -14.41 -18.97 5.42
N TRP A 479 -15.41 -18.11 5.64
CA TRP A 479 -16.38 -17.69 4.63
C TRP A 479 -16.36 -16.17 4.54
N PHE A 480 -16.01 -15.67 3.36
CA PHE A 480 -15.99 -14.26 2.99
C PHE A 480 -17.21 -13.95 2.12
N THR A 481 -18.04 -13.00 2.54
CA THR A 481 -19.31 -12.63 1.90
C THR A 481 -19.69 -11.19 2.30
N TYR A 482 -20.98 -10.84 2.26
CA TYR A 482 -21.53 -9.52 2.48
C TYR A 482 -22.69 -9.56 3.48
N MET A 483 -23.03 -8.40 4.03
CA MET A 483 -24.18 -8.25 4.93
C MET A 483 -25.51 -8.30 4.13
N PRO A 484 -26.50 -9.07 4.60
CA PRO A 484 -27.83 -9.18 3.96
C PRO A 484 -28.75 -7.96 4.20
N ASP A 485 -28.21 -6.85 4.70
CA ASP A 485 -28.93 -5.61 4.97
C ASP A 485 -28.99 -4.65 3.76
N GLY A 486 -28.33 -5.00 2.65
CA GLY A 486 -28.23 -4.17 1.44
C GLY A 486 -27.19 -3.04 1.54
N SER A 487 -26.44 -2.94 2.65
CA SER A 487 -25.37 -1.95 2.81
C SER A 487 -24.14 -2.23 1.94
N GLY A 488 -24.07 -3.41 1.32
CA GLY A 488 -22.91 -3.88 0.56
C GLY A 488 -21.65 -4.09 1.40
N ARG A 489 -21.71 -3.90 2.72
CA ARG A 489 -20.58 -4.13 3.64
C ARG A 489 -20.17 -5.59 3.61
N GLN A 490 -18.87 -5.81 3.68
CA GLN A 490 -18.30 -7.14 3.83
C GLN A 490 -18.71 -7.78 5.17
N ALA A 491 -18.76 -9.11 5.18
CA ALA A 491 -18.93 -9.93 6.37
C ALA A 491 -17.99 -11.14 6.26
N TRP A 492 -17.40 -11.57 7.37
CA TRP A 492 -16.57 -12.77 7.38
C TRP A 492 -16.82 -13.63 8.62
N MET A 493 -16.97 -14.94 8.40
CA MET A 493 -17.22 -15.93 9.44
C MET A 493 -16.13 -17.00 9.42
N MET A 494 -15.81 -17.55 10.59
CA MET A 494 -14.85 -18.65 10.73
C MET A 494 -15.39 -19.77 11.59
N GLY A 495 -14.97 -21.00 11.31
CA GLY A 495 -15.28 -22.18 12.11
C GLY A 495 -14.29 -23.31 11.88
N VAL A 496 -14.41 -24.37 12.67
CA VAL A 496 -13.61 -25.59 12.54
C VAL A 496 -14.55 -26.78 12.47
N GLY A 497 -14.40 -27.62 11.44
CA GLY A 497 -15.23 -28.79 11.19
C GLY A 497 -14.43 -30.08 11.11
N ASP A 498 -15.10 -31.19 11.37
CA ASP A 498 -14.57 -32.53 11.14
C ASP A 498 -14.74 -32.93 9.67
N ILE A 499 -13.79 -33.71 9.13
CA ILE A 499 -13.80 -34.16 7.74
C ILE A 499 -14.18 -35.63 7.65
N GLU A 500 -15.26 -35.95 6.95
CA GLU A 500 -15.59 -37.31 6.53
C GLU A 500 -15.10 -37.56 5.09
N LEU A 501 -14.48 -38.71 4.84
CA LEU A 501 -14.08 -39.17 3.51
C LEU A 501 -14.85 -40.44 3.14
N ALA A 502 -15.28 -40.56 1.89
CA ALA A 502 -16.00 -41.72 1.39
C ALA A 502 -15.15 -43.01 1.50
N SER A 503 -15.74 -44.08 2.03
CA SER A 503 -15.03 -45.34 2.27
C SER A 503 -14.93 -46.19 0.99
N GLY A 504 -14.05 -45.78 0.07
CA GLY A 504 -13.81 -46.45 -1.22
C GLY A 504 -14.24 -45.57 -2.40
N GLN A 505 -14.62 -46.20 -3.51
CA GLN A 505 -15.14 -45.49 -4.67
C GLN A 505 -16.61 -45.10 -4.42
N ALA A 506 -16.90 -43.81 -4.36
CA ALA A 506 -18.24 -43.28 -4.17
C ALA A 506 -19.18 -43.64 -5.34
N ASP A 507 -20.47 -43.84 -5.04
CA ASP A 507 -21.50 -43.97 -6.07
C ASP A 507 -21.68 -42.63 -6.84
N PRO A 508 -22.03 -42.65 -8.14
CA PRO A 508 -22.20 -41.42 -8.92
C PRO A 508 -23.25 -40.48 -8.30
N GLY A 509 -22.85 -39.24 -7.98
CA GLY A 509 -23.70 -38.27 -7.29
C GLY A 509 -23.75 -38.44 -5.77
N GLN A 510 -22.79 -39.14 -5.16
CA GLN A 510 -22.49 -39.03 -3.74
C GLN A 510 -21.19 -38.26 -3.53
N PRO A 511 -21.06 -37.46 -2.44
CA PRO A 511 -19.82 -36.75 -2.16
C PRO A 511 -18.68 -37.74 -1.81
N VAL A 512 -17.48 -37.44 -2.30
CA VAL A 512 -16.23 -38.13 -1.94
C VAL A 512 -15.65 -37.61 -0.62
N ALA A 513 -16.01 -36.39 -0.22
CA ALA A 513 -15.66 -35.79 1.06
C ALA A 513 -16.77 -34.86 1.58
N ARG A 514 -16.92 -34.75 2.90
CA ARG A 514 -17.81 -33.80 3.58
C ARG A 514 -17.08 -33.11 4.72
N ILE A 515 -17.36 -31.83 4.94
CA ILE A 515 -16.94 -31.07 6.12
C ILE A 515 -18.20 -30.58 6.83
N ASP A 516 -18.35 -30.90 8.12
CA ASP A 516 -19.43 -30.39 8.97
C ASP A 516 -18.88 -29.37 9.97
N VAL A 517 -19.30 -28.11 9.85
CA VAL A 517 -18.95 -27.01 10.75
C VAL A 517 -20.18 -26.63 11.58
N GLU A 518 -20.43 -27.37 12.65
CA GLU A 518 -21.58 -27.18 13.57
C GLU A 518 -21.55 -25.84 14.34
N LYS A 519 -20.45 -25.07 14.26
CA LYS A 519 -20.37 -23.72 14.81
C LYS A 519 -19.47 -22.80 13.99
N MET A 520 -20.08 -21.96 13.16
CA MET A 520 -19.48 -20.75 12.60
C MET A 520 -19.61 -19.58 13.59
N VAL A 521 -18.63 -18.69 13.59
CA VAL A 521 -18.53 -17.51 14.45
C VAL A 521 -18.25 -16.28 13.59
N ARG A 522 -18.98 -15.18 13.84
CA ARG A 522 -18.67 -13.84 13.30
C ARG A 522 -18.06 -13.00 14.43
N PRO A 523 -16.81 -12.55 14.35
CA PRO A 523 -16.26 -11.62 15.33
C PRO A 523 -16.72 -10.19 15.07
N THR A 524 -16.88 -9.41 16.14
CA THR A 524 -17.38 -8.02 16.11
C THR A 524 -16.76 -7.19 17.22
N GLY A 525 -16.88 -5.86 17.14
CA GLY A 525 -16.43 -4.93 18.19
C GLY A 525 -14.96 -4.51 18.13
N GLY A 526 -14.23 -4.87 17.06
CA GLY A 526 -12.88 -4.35 16.79
C GLY A 526 -12.91 -3.06 15.96
N GLU A 527 -11.82 -2.31 15.98
CA GLU A 527 -11.62 -1.04 15.25
C GLU A 527 -10.20 -1.01 14.69
N PHE A 528 -9.99 -0.50 13.47
CA PHE A 528 -8.65 -0.46 12.87
C PHE A 528 -7.71 0.56 13.53
N GLY A 529 -6.41 0.43 13.24
CA GLY A 529 -5.40 1.40 13.68
C GLY A 529 -5.11 1.34 15.18
N PRO A 530 -4.71 2.46 15.83
CA PRO A 530 -4.25 2.49 17.22
C PRO A 530 -5.37 2.44 18.27
N GLY A 531 -6.65 2.49 17.87
CA GLY A 531 -7.80 2.37 18.78
C GLY A 531 -8.15 0.93 19.18
N PHE A 532 -7.52 -0.07 18.58
CA PHE A 532 -7.88 -1.49 18.74
C PHE A 532 -7.78 -1.98 20.20
N ASP A 533 -8.89 -2.44 20.77
CA ASP A 533 -8.94 -3.14 22.05
C ASP A 533 -9.27 -4.64 21.86
N PRO A 534 -8.34 -5.59 22.13
CA PRO A 534 -8.63 -7.02 22.07
C PRO A 534 -9.70 -7.49 23.07
N ALA A 535 -10.03 -6.70 24.10
CA ALA A 535 -11.11 -6.99 25.04
C ALA A 535 -12.50 -6.59 24.52
N ALA A 536 -12.59 -5.75 23.48
CA ALA A 536 -13.84 -5.37 22.82
C ALA A 536 -14.33 -6.43 21.80
N ILE A 537 -13.48 -7.40 21.44
CA ILE A 537 -13.77 -8.43 20.44
C ILE A 537 -14.81 -9.44 20.96
N GLU A 538 -16.06 -9.27 20.54
CA GLU A 538 -17.13 -10.25 20.71
C GLU A 538 -17.05 -11.37 19.66
N ARG A 539 -17.73 -12.49 19.94
CA ARG A 539 -17.73 -13.70 19.10
C ARG A 539 -19.15 -14.23 18.95
N GLU A 540 -19.90 -13.57 18.10
CA GLU A 540 -21.29 -13.94 17.79
C GLU A 540 -21.35 -15.33 17.15
N VAL A 541 -22.27 -16.17 17.63
CA VAL A 541 -22.55 -17.45 16.99
C VAL A 541 -23.39 -17.17 15.76
N TRP A 542 -22.86 -17.49 14.58
CA TRP A 542 -23.53 -17.20 13.32
C TRP A 542 -24.48 -18.33 12.90
N GLY A 543 -24.18 -19.58 13.28
CA GLY A 543 -24.92 -20.78 12.88
C GLY A 543 -23.98 -21.89 12.44
N ARG A 544 -24.36 -22.66 11.41
CA ARG A 544 -23.59 -23.81 10.91
C ARG A 544 -23.51 -23.89 9.38
N VAL A 545 -22.46 -24.56 8.90
CA VAL A 545 -22.16 -24.77 7.48
C VAL A 545 -21.79 -26.24 7.24
N ARG A 546 -22.28 -26.79 6.13
CA ARG A 546 -21.88 -28.07 5.55
C ARG A 546 -21.31 -27.85 4.15
N LEU A 547 -20.17 -28.47 3.87
CA LEU A 547 -19.53 -28.49 2.55
C LEU A 547 -19.46 -29.95 2.07
N GLU A 548 -19.97 -30.24 0.89
CA GLU A 548 -19.93 -31.57 0.26
C GLU A 548 -19.18 -31.48 -1.08
N PHE A 549 -18.22 -32.37 -1.31
CA PHE A 549 -17.33 -32.35 -2.47
C PHE A 549 -17.50 -33.62 -3.28
N PHE A 550 -17.68 -33.50 -4.60
CA PHE A 550 -17.97 -34.63 -5.49
C PHE A 550 -16.73 -35.10 -6.28
N ASP A 551 -15.81 -34.19 -6.55
CA ASP A 551 -14.49 -34.46 -7.13
C ASP A 551 -13.46 -33.42 -6.62
N GLU A 552 -12.31 -33.26 -7.30
CA GLU A 552 -11.30 -32.28 -6.88
C GLU A 552 -11.71 -30.81 -7.07
N ASP A 553 -12.63 -30.52 -7.98
CA ASP A 553 -12.93 -29.16 -8.46
C ASP A 553 -14.39 -28.73 -8.25
N GLY A 554 -15.32 -29.68 -8.03
CA GLY A 554 -16.74 -29.42 -7.79
C GLY A 554 -17.27 -29.84 -6.41
N GLY A 555 -18.08 -28.99 -5.81
CA GLY A 555 -18.78 -29.23 -4.55
C GLY A 555 -20.11 -28.47 -4.43
N GLU A 556 -20.74 -28.55 -3.26
CA GLU A 556 -21.91 -27.78 -2.84
C GLU A 556 -21.76 -27.33 -1.37
N VAL A 557 -22.34 -26.18 -1.04
CA VAL A 557 -22.46 -25.68 0.33
C VAL A 557 -23.91 -25.59 0.75
N ALA A 558 -24.20 -25.88 2.03
CA ALA A 558 -25.47 -25.61 2.68
C ALA A 558 -25.22 -24.95 4.05
N TRP A 559 -26.08 -24.00 4.45
CA TRP A 559 -25.99 -23.30 5.73
C TRP A 559 -27.34 -23.13 6.42
N GLU A 560 -27.27 -22.95 7.74
CA GLU A 560 -28.39 -22.58 8.60
C GLU A 560 -27.84 -21.58 9.63
N SER A 561 -28.32 -20.33 9.56
CA SER A 561 -27.87 -19.24 10.44
C SER A 561 -28.81 -19.01 11.60
N ASP A 562 -28.23 -18.76 12.78
CA ASP A 562 -28.95 -18.25 13.96
C ASP A 562 -29.35 -16.77 13.77
N THR A 563 -28.77 -16.08 12.77
CA THR A 563 -29.12 -14.70 12.39
C THR A 563 -30.19 -14.71 11.29
N GLU A 564 -31.41 -14.28 11.63
CA GLU A 564 -32.60 -14.34 10.74
C GLU A 564 -32.36 -13.78 9.33
N ALA A 565 -31.53 -12.73 9.20
CA ALA A 565 -31.24 -12.09 7.91
C ALA A 565 -30.34 -12.92 6.96
N PHE A 566 -29.50 -13.82 7.48
CA PHE A 566 -28.70 -14.76 6.67
C PHE A 566 -29.47 -16.07 6.37
N GLY A 567 -30.42 -16.43 7.24
CA GLY A 567 -31.39 -17.49 7.01
C GLY A 567 -30.81 -18.89 6.74
N ILE A 568 -31.44 -19.62 5.84
CA ILE A 568 -31.07 -20.99 5.43
C ILE A 568 -30.91 -20.99 3.91
N GLY A 569 -29.84 -21.61 3.41
CA GLY A 569 -29.59 -21.66 1.96
C GLY A 569 -28.49 -22.65 1.57
N GLY A 570 -28.13 -22.61 0.29
CA GLY A 570 -27.05 -23.37 -0.30
C GLY A 570 -26.80 -22.98 -1.75
N HIS A 571 -25.62 -23.31 -2.28
CA HIS A 571 -25.26 -23.16 -3.70
C HIS A 571 -24.14 -24.12 -4.09
N SER A 572 -23.91 -24.29 -5.39
CA SER A 572 -22.77 -25.07 -5.89
C SER A 572 -21.46 -24.31 -5.73
N LEU A 573 -20.37 -25.04 -5.51
CA LEU A 573 -19.01 -24.53 -5.40
C LEU A 573 -18.14 -25.03 -6.55
N ALA A 574 -17.37 -24.13 -7.13
CA ALA A 574 -16.20 -24.45 -7.94
C ALA A 574 -14.93 -24.11 -7.15
N ARG A 575 -13.87 -24.88 -7.37
CA ARG A 575 -12.54 -24.53 -6.86
C ARG A 575 -11.99 -23.29 -7.59
N LEU A 576 -11.45 -22.35 -6.82
CA LEU A 576 -10.68 -21.23 -7.33
C LEU A 576 -9.17 -21.51 -7.30
N THR A 577 -8.64 -22.08 -6.21
CA THR A 577 -7.18 -22.33 -6.06
C THR A 577 -6.81 -23.72 -5.52
N ARG A 578 -5.59 -24.17 -5.88
CA ARG A 578 -4.92 -25.36 -5.35
C ARG A 578 -3.61 -24.93 -4.67
N PRO A 579 -3.49 -24.99 -3.33
CA PRO A 579 -2.24 -24.73 -2.63
C PRO A 579 -1.11 -25.68 -3.05
N ARG A 580 0.13 -25.19 -3.00
CA ARG A 580 1.34 -25.94 -3.34
C ARG A 580 1.74 -26.88 -2.20
N LEU A 581 1.25 -28.12 -2.31
CA LEU A 581 1.61 -29.20 -1.39
C LEU A 581 2.98 -29.82 -1.76
N ALA A 582 3.66 -30.39 -0.77
CA ALA A 582 4.99 -30.96 -0.94
C ALA A 582 4.99 -32.22 -1.82
N VAL A 583 5.91 -32.27 -2.78
CA VAL A 583 6.16 -33.46 -3.61
C VAL A 583 7.03 -34.43 -2.81
N CYS A 584 6.45 -35.58 -2.45
CA CYS A 584 7.07 -36.57 -1.58
C CYS A 584 7.35 -37.87 -2.31
N GLN A 585 8.50 -38.48 -2.01
CA GLN A 585 8.90 -39.81 -2.46
C GLN A 585 8.32 -40.93 -1.57
#